data_AF-A0A920GGH5-F1
#
_entry.id   AF-A0A920GGH5-F1
#
_cell.length_a   1.000
_cell.length_b   1.000
_cell.length_c   1.000
_cell.angle_alpha   90.00
_cell.angle_beta   90.00
_cell.angle_gamma   90.00
#
_symmetry.space_group_name_H-M   'P 1'
#
loop_
_entity.id
_entity.type
_entity.pdbx_description
1 polymer ?
#
loop_
_entity_poly.entity_id
_entity_poly.type
_entity_poly.pdbx_seq_one_letter_code
_entity_poly.pdbx_strand_id
1 'polypeptide(L)'
;MTRHAFENAIVINSAIGGSTNAPIHLNAIARHLGVALDNDDWQAVGHHVPLLVNLQPAGDYLGEDYHRAGGVPAVVAELMRHNLLPHPQAITANGQSIGVNCEAVKIKNSDVIFTVDKPMKTICGLCES
;
A
#
# COMPACT_ATOMS: atom_id res chain seq x y z
N MET A 1 -14.52 1.08 -10.07
CA MET A 1 -13.64 0.63 -8.96
C MET A 1 -14.54 0.23 -7.80
N THR A 2 -14.20 -0.84 -7.08
CA THR A 2 -15.02 -1.37 -5.98
C THR A 2 -14.49 -0.93 -4.62
N ARG A 3 -15.31 -1.05 -3.58
CA ARG A 3 -14.91 -0.85 -2.17
C ARG A 3 -13.63 -1.62 -1.81
N HIS A 4 -13.56 -2.89 -2.21
CA HIS A 4 -12.39 -3.75 -2.00
C HIS A 4 -11.10 -3.18 -2.62
N ALA A 5 -11.19 -2.54 -3.79
CA ALA A 5 -10.05 -1.91 -4.44
C ALA A 5 -9.57 -0.67 -3.67
N PHE A 6 -10.47 0.09 -3.06
CA PHE A 6 -10.12 1.24 -2.22
C PHE A 6 -9.46 0.80 -0.90
N GLU A 7 -9.98 -0.23 -0.25
CA GLU A 7 -9.39 -0.76 0.98
C GLU A 7 -7.97 -1.30 0.74
N ASN A 8 -7.74 -1.99 -0.38
CA ASN A 8 -6.38 -2.35 -0.80
C ASN A 8 -5.50 -1.10 -1.01
N ALA A 9 -6.02 -0.05 -1.65
CA ALA A 9 -5.27 1.17 -1.89
C ALA A 9 -4.88 1.87 -0.57
N ILE A 10 -5.74 1.85 0.45
CA ILE A 10 -5.44 2.37 1.79
C ILE A 10 -4.28 1.60 2.41
N VAL A 11 -4.35 0.26 2.44
CA VAL A 11 -3.27 -0.58 2.99
C VAL A 11 -1.96 -0.33 2.26
N ILE A 12 -1.98 -0.32 0.93
CA ILE A 12 -0.78 -0.11 0.13
C ILE A 12 -0.21 1.29 0.38
N ASN A 13 -1.06 2.33 0.47
CA ASN A 13 -0.63 3.69 0.76
C ASN A 13 0.05 3.79 2.14
N SER A 14 -0.52 3.14 3.16
CA SER A 14 0.12 3.07 4.49
C SER A 14 1.47 2.34 4.43
N ALA A 15 1.53 1.20 3.73
CA ALA A 15 2.76 0.40 3.63
C ALA A 15 3.91 1.12 2.92
N ILE A 16 3.61 2.01 1.97
CA ILE A 16 4.64 2.77 1.24
C ILE A 16 4.93 4.15 1.87
N GLY A 17 4.21 4.54 2.93
CA GLY A 17 4.33 5.88 3.50
C GLY A 17 3.86 6.97 2.54
N GLY A 18 2.76 6.71 1.83
CA GLY A 18 2.22 7.61 0.83
C GLY A 18 1.75 8.95 1.41
N SER A 19 1.53 9.93 0.53
CA SER A 19 1.20 11.30 0.91
C SER A 19 -0.07 11.40 1.78
N THR A 20 -0.06 12.34 2.73
CA THR A 20 -1.25 12.75 3.52
C THR A 20 -2.39 13.30 2.67
N ASN A 21 -2.16 13.61 1.39
CA ASN A 21 -3.20 14.00 0.43
C ASN A 21 -3.97 12.80 -0.15
N ALA A 22 -3.48 11.57 0.00
CA ALA A 22 -4.12 10.37 -0.56
C ALA A 22 -5.56 10.15 -0.06
N PRO A 23 -5.88 10.32 1.25
CA PRO A 23 -7.26 10.29 1.75
C PRO A 23 -8.19 11.25 1.04
N ILE A 24 -7.76 12.50 0.83
CA ILE A 24 -8.56 13.54 0.16
C ILE A 24 -8.93 13.09 -1.26
N HIS A 25 -7.94 12.62 -2.02
CA HIS A 25 -8.13 12.22 -3.41
C HIS A 25 -8.96 10.93 -3.55
N LEU A 26 -8.66 9.90 -2.76
CA LEU A 26 -9.36 8.62 -2.86
C LEU A 26 -10.81 8.71 -2.38
N ASN A 27 -11.10 9.48 -1.32
CA ASN A 27 -12.47 9.70 -0.87
C ASN A 27 -13.29 10.49 -1.91
N ALA A 28 -12.67 11.47 -2.58
CA ALA A 28 -13.31 12.19 -3.68
C ALA A 28 -13.64 11.26 -4.87
N ILE A 29 -12.71 10.39 -5.27
CA ILE A 29 -12.92 9.42 -6.35
C ILE A 29 -14.00 8.39 -5.97
N ALA A 30 -13.96 7.87 -4.74
CA ALA A 30 -14.96 6.93 -4.24
C ALA A 30 -16.37 7.54 -4.27
N ARG A 31 -16.51 8.80 -3.78
CA ARG A 31 -17.77 9.54 -3.81
C ARG A 31 -18.28 9.74 -5.23
N HIS A 32 -17.41 10.07 -6.19
CA HIS A 32 -17.80 10.22 -7.60
C HIS A 32 -18.33 8.91 -8.20
N LEU A 33 -17.81 7.76 -7.76
CA LEU A 33 -18.22 6.44 -8.19
C LEU A 33 -19.39 5.86 -7.38
N GLY A 34 -19.94 6.59 -6.41
CA GLY A 34 -21.01 6.11 -5.53
C GLY A 34 -20.57 5.01 -4.56
N VAL A 35 -19.27 4.88 -4.29
CA VAL A 35 -18.72 3.92 -3.33
C VAL A 35 -18.60 4.61 -1.97
N ALA A 36 -19.16 3.99 -0.93
CA ALA A 36 -18.96 4.46 0.43
C ALA A 36 -17.48 4.29 0.82
N LEU A 37 -16.82 5.40 1.12
CA LEU A 37 -15.45 5.46 1.66
C LEU A 37 -15.33 6.77 2.43
N ASP A 38 -14.90 6.70 3.67
CA ASP A 38 -14.71 7.87 4.53
C ASP A 38 -13.34 7.83 5.26
N ASN A 39 -13.08 8.82 6.12
CA ASN A 39 -11.83 8.89 6.86
C ASN A 39 -11.72 7.82 7.97
N ASP A 40 -12.83 7.28 8.45
CA ASP A 40 -12.81 6.24 9.48
C ASP A 40 -12.27 4.94 8.89
N ASP A 41 -12.54 4.68 7.61
CA ASP A 41 -11.95 3.56 6.85
C ASP A 41 -10.41 3.62 6.81
N TRP A 42 -9.83 4.82 6.74
CA TRP A 42 -8.38 5.00 6.76
C TRP A 42 -7.76 4.63 8.11
N GLN A 43 -8.46 4.94 9.21
CA GLN A 43 -8.02 4.54 10.54
C GLN A 43 -8.22 3.04 10.76
N ALA A 44 -9.39 2.50 10.36
CA ALA A 44 -9.72 1.10 10.57
C ALA A 44 -8.79 0.15 9.77
N VAL A 45 -8.48 0.50 8.51
CA VAL A 45 -7.75 -0.37 7.60
C VAL A 45 -6.26 -0.03 7.53
N GLY A 46 -5.92 1.27 7.58
CA GLY A 46 -4.55 1.73 7.33
C GLY A 46 -3.65 1.84 8.56
N HIS A 47 -4.20 1.98 9.76
CA HIS A 47 -3.43 2.34 10.96
C HIS A 47 -2.47 1.23 11.44
N HIS A 48 -2.84 -0.04 11.25
CA HIS A 48 -2.05 -1.19 11.71
C HIS A 48 -1.02 -1.69 10.68
N VAL A 49 -0.90 -0.99 9.54
CA VAL A 49 0.00 -1.42 8.47
C VAL A 49 1.41 -0.87 8.73
N PRO A 50 2.44 -1.74 8.74
CA PRO A 50 3.81 -1.29 8.94
C PRO A 50 4.33 -0.52 7.72
N LEU A 51 5.23 0.44 7.95
CA LEU A 51 5.93 1.13 6.86
C LEU A 51 7.04 0.23 6.32
N LEU A 52 6.96 -0.13 5.04
CA LEU A 52 7.88 -1.06 4.38
C LEU A 52 8.86 -0.36 3.45
N VAL A 53 8.63 0.88 3.05
CA VAL A 53 9.42 1.52 2.00
C VAL A 53 10.32 2.62 2.57
N ASN A 54 11.62 2.50 2.31
CA ASN A 54 12.65 3.45 2.71
C ASN A 54 12.84 4.54 1.63
N LEU A 55 11.93 5.51 1.55
CA LEU A 55 12.01 6.59 0.57
C LEU A 55 12.04 7.96 1.24
N GLN A 56 12.76 8.90 0.63
CA GLN A 56 12.66 10.31 0.99
C GLN A 56 11.20 10.80 0.87
N PRO A 57 10.72 11.65 1.80
CA PRO A 57 11.48 12.37 2.83
C PRO A 57 11.70 11.61 4.16
N ALA A 58 11.09 10.43 4.32
CA ALA A 58 11.17 9.67 5.57
C ALA A 58 12.44 8.79 5.68
N GLY A 59 13.10 8.53 4.55
CA GLY A 59 14.19 7.58 4.40
C GLY A 59 15.33 8.08 3.51
N ASP A 60 16.21 7.16 3.10
CA ASP A 60 17.49 7.49 2.45
C ASP A 60 17.47 7.38 0.92
N TYR A 61 16.52 6.65 0.33
CA TYR A 61 16.52 6.32 -1.10
C TYR A 61 15.51 7.14 -1.92
N LEU A 62 15.67 7.09 -3.25
CA LEU A 62 14.82 7.76 -4.23
C LEU A 62 13.92 6.79 -5.01
N GLY A 63 12.93 7.33 -5.72
CA GLY A 63 11.95 6.54 -6.46
C GLY A 63 12.54 5.57 -7.49
N GLU A 64 13.71 5.88 -8.06
CA GLU A 64 14.42 4.97 -8.96
C GLU A 64 14.88 3.69 -8.24
N ASP A 65 15.45 3.83 -7.04
CA ASP A 65 15.87 2.70 -6.21
C ASP A 65 14.67 1.85 -5.82
N TYR A 66 13.54 2.48 -5.47
CA TYR A 66 12.30 1.78 -5.18
C TYR A 66 11.79 0.97 -6.36
N HIS A 67 11.80 1.55 -7.56
CA HIS A 67 11.43 0.82 -8.78
C HIS A 67 12.36 -0.38 -9.02
N ARG A 68 13.68 -0.17 -8.89
CA ARG A 68 14.70 -1.23 -9.05
C ARG A 68 14.59 -2.33 -7.99
N ALA A 69 14.17 -1.99 -6.78
CA ALA A 69 13.94 -2.92 -5.67
C ALA A 69 12.70 -3.82 -5.88
N GLY A 70 11.84 -3.50 -6.84
CA GLY A 70 10.63 -4.25 -7.18
C GLY A 70 9.34 -3.43 -7.15
N GLY A 71 9.41 -2.19 -6.64
CA GLY A 71 8.32 -1.21 -6.63
C GLY A 71 7.06 -1.68 -5.89
N VAL A 72 5.92 -1.10 -6.28
CA VAL A 72 4.61 -1.40 -5.68
C VAL A 72 4.27 -2.90 -5.73
N PRO A 73 4.52 -3.64 -6.83
CA PRO A 73 4.21 -5.07 -6.87
C PRO A 73 4.95 -5.89 -5.81
N ALA A 74 6.20 -5.54 -5.46
CA ALA A 74 6.94 -6.22 -4.41
C ALA A 74 6.34 -5.96 -3.02
N VAL A 75 5.90 -4.73 -2.75
CA VAL A 75 5.20 -4.37 -1.50
C VAL A 75 3.87 -5.12 -1.39
N VAL A 76 3.09 -5.16 -2.48
CA VAL A 76 1.81 -5.90 -2.52
C VAL A 76 2.03 -7.39 -2.27
N ALA A 77 3.03 -8.00 -2.91
CA ALA A 77 3.37 -9.41 -2.70
C ALA A 77 3.73 -9.70 -1.24
N GLU A 78 4.48 -8.81 -0.60
CA GLU A 78 4.87 -8.94 0.80
C GLU A 78 3.66 -8.82 1.73
N LEU A 79 2.80 -7.82 1.52
CA LEU A 79 1.55 -7.67 2.28
C LEU A 79 0.65 -8.90 2.13
N MET A 80 0.58 -9.50 0.94
CA MET A 80 -0.18 -10.72 0.70
C MET A 80 0.38 -11.93 1.46
N ARG A 81 1.71 -12.10 1.49
CA ARG A 81 2.35 -13.22 2.22
C ARG A 81 2.04 -13.19 3.72
N HIS A 82 1.83 -12.00 4.28
CA HIS A 82 1.48 -11.80 5.69
C HIS A 82 -0.03 -11.61 5.92
N ASN A 83 -0.88 -11.84 4.92
CA ASN A 83 -2.34 -11.63 4.99
C ASN A 83 -2.76 -10.20 5.40
N LEU A 84 -1.94 -9.20 5.11
CA LEU A 84 -2.22 -7.79 5.39
C LEU A 84 -2.98 -7.09 4.25
N LEU A 85 -2.98 -7.66 3.04
CA LEU A 85 -3.80 -7.17 1.94
C LEU A 85 -5.22 -7.76 2.05
N PRO A 86 -6.27 -6.95 2.31
CA PRO A 86 -7.60 -7.46 2.63
C PRO A 86 -8.28 -8.14 1.45
N HIS A 87 -8.05 -7.67 0.21
CA HIS A 87 -8.76 -8.14 -0.97
C HIS A 87 -7.83 -8.54 -2.12
N PRO A 88 -7.07 -9.64 -2.02
CA PRO A 88 -6.15 -10.08 -3.08
C PRO A 88 -6.88 -10.46 -4.38
N GLN A 89 -8.18 -10.75 -4.32
CA GLN A 89 -9.00 -11.13 -5.47
C GLN A 89 -9.61 -9.93 -6.22
N ALA A 90 -9.30 -8.69 -5.82
CA ALA A 90 -9.80 -7.50 -6.52
C ALA A 90 -9.30 -7.46 -7.97
N ILE A 91 -10.23 -7.40 -8.93
CA ILE A 91 -9.93 -7.37 -10.37
C ILE A 91 -9.29 -6.03 -10.76
N THR A 92 -8.25 -6.10 -11.58
CA THR A 92 -7.55 -4.93 -12.11
C THR A 92 -7.89 -4.69 -13.58
N ALA A 93 -7.36 -3.62 -14.17
CA ALA A 93 -7.64 -3.23 -15.55
C ALA A 93 -7.21 -4.26 -16.60
N ASN A 94 -6.28 -5.18 -16.27
CA ASN A 94 -5.87 -6.25 -17.19
C ASN A 94 -6.76 -7.50 -17.11
N GLY A 95 -7.84 -7.48 -16.33
CA GLY A 95 -8.77 -8.58 -16.16
C GLY A 95 -8.32 -9.65 -15.16
N GLN A 96 -7.10 -9.56 -14.61
CA GLN A 96 -6.60 -10.46 -13.57
C GLN A 96 -6.74 -9.80 -12.18
N SER A 97 -6.71 -10.61 -11.12
CA SER A 97 -6.71 -10.08 -9.76
C SER A 97 -5.37 -9.43 -9.40
N ILE A 98 -5.37 -8.48 -8.46
CA ILE A 98 -4.13 -7.87 -7.95
C ILE A 98 -3.19 -8.94 -7.39
N GLY A 99 -3.74 -10.00 -6.80
CA GLY A 99 -2.95 -11.11 -6.29
C GLY A 99 -2.15 -11.83 -7.36
N VAL A 100 -2.80 -12.23 -8.46
CA VAL A 100 -2.14 -12.89 -9.60
C VAL A 100 -1.08 -11.98 -10.22
N ASN A 101 -1.35 -10.68 -10.30
CA ASN A 101 -0.42 -9.72 -10.89
C ASN A 101 0.86 -9.51 -10.06
N CYS A 102 0.80 -9.73 -8.74
CA CYS A 102 1.91 -9.39 -7.84
C CYS A 102 2.57 -10.60 -7.17
N GLU A 103 1.93 -11.77 -7.09
CA GLU A 103 2.40 -12.93 -6.32
C GLU A 103 3.85 -13.37 -6.61
N ALA A 104 4.27 -13.30 -7.88
CA ALA A 104 5.57 -13.75 -8.33
C ALA A 104 6.69 -12.73 -8.07
N VAL A 105 6.34 -11.48 -7.71
CA VAL A 105 7.31 -10.41 -7.52
C VAL A 105 8.02 -10.58 -6.17
N LYS A 106 9.34 -10.38 -6.20
CA LYS A 106 10.21 -10.47 -5.03
C LYS A 106 10.88 -9.13 -4.78
N ILE A 107 11.11 -8.85 -3.51
CA ILE A 107 11.98 -7.76 -3.07
C ILE A 107 13.39 -8.07 -3.57
N LYS A 108 13.95 -7.17 -4.37
CA LYS A 108 15.32 -7.29 -4.91
C LYS A 108 16.35 -6.59 -4.03
N ASN A 109 15.92 -5.61 -3.24
CA ASN A 109 16.78 -4.89 -2.31
C ASN A 109 16.02 -4.63 -1.00
N SER A 110 16.44 -5.31 0.07
CA SER A 110 15.84 -5.23 1.40
C SER A 110 16.18 -3.95 2.16
N ASP A 111 17.14 -3.16 1.68
CA ASP A 111 17.48 -1.87 2.28
C ASP A 111 16.52 -0.76 1.81
N VAL A 112 15.85 -0.99 0.68
CA VAL A 112 14.88 -0.07 0.05
C VAL A 112 13.44 -0.50 0.34
N ILE A 113 13.14 -1.80 0.21
CA ILE A 113 11.83 -2.37 0.55
C ILE A 113 12.05 -3.40 1.65
N PHE A 114 11.64 -3.05 2.85
CA PHE A 114 11.66 -3.90 4.02
C PHE A 114 10.60 -5.00 3.96
N THR A 115 10.81 -6.03 4.76
CA THR A 115 9.84 -7.11 4.97
C THR A 115 8.89 -6.74 6.11
N VAL A 116 7.73 -7.41 6.19
CA VAL A 116 6.77 -7.17 7.30
C VAL A 116 7.36 -7.55 8.65
N ASP A 117 8.27 -8.53 8.71
CA ASP A 117 8.93 -8.95 9.94
C ASP A 117 10.02 -7.97 10.41
N LYS A 118 10.63 -7.22 9.49
CA LYS A 118 11.64 -6.20 9.79
C LYS A 118 11.28 -4.88 9.10
N PRO A 119 10.17 -4.23 9.50
CA PRO A 119 9.69 -3.03 8.83
C PRO A 119 10.53 -1.82 9.19
N MET A 120 10.41 -0.74 8.40
CA MET A 120 11.02 0.55 8.72
C MET A 120 10.41 1.16 9.98
N LYS A 121 9.08 1.07 10.11
CA LYS A 121 8.31 1.43 11.30
C LYS A 121 7.18 0.44 11.51
N THR A 122 6.98 0.02 12.76
CA THR A 122 5.94 -0.96 13.13
C THR A 122 4.53 -0.41 12.99
N ILE A 123 4.33 0.90 13.19
CA ILE A 123 3.04 1.57 13.03
C ILE A 123 3.26 2.75 12.08
N CYS A 124 2.54 2.76 10.96
CA CYS A 124 2.49 3.87 10.03
C CYS A 124 1.09 4.49 10.05
N GLY A 125 0.74 5.16 11.15
CA GLY A 125 -0.46 5.96 11.21
C GLY A 125 -0.23 7.32 10.54
N LEU A 126 -1.17 7.78 9.72
CA LEU A 126 -1.30 9.16 9.21
C LEU A 126 -1.36 10.25 10.31
N CYS A 127 -1.07 9.92 11.57
CA CYS A 127 -1.29 10.74 12.76
C CYS A 127 -0.02 11.27 13.44
N GLU A 128 1.17 11.04 12.90
CA GLU A 128 2.39 11.66 13.44
C GLU A 128 3.06 12.56 12.38
N SER A 129 2.47 13.74 12.18
CA SER A 129 3.13 14.93 11.65
C SER A 129 2.92 16.10 12.60
#